data_AF-A0A5N8HG86-F1
#
_entry.id   AF-A0A5N8HG86-F1
#
_cell.length_a   1.000
_cell.length_b   1.000
_cell.length_c   1.000
_cell.angle_alpha   90.00
_cell.angle_beta   90.00
_cell.angle_gamma   90.00
#
_symmetry.space_group_name_H-M   'P 1'
#
loop_
_entity.id
_entity.type
_entity.pdbx_description
1 polymer ?
#
loop_
_entity_poly.entity_id
_entity_poly.type
_entity_poly.pdbx_seq_one_letter_code
_entity_poly.pdbx_strand_id
1 'polypeptide(L)'
;MGQSKKLNKQPSSLSPLVQLAGIRKCFDGKEVIPQLDLTINNGEFLTLLGPSGCGKTTVLRLIAGLETVDSGRIMLDNEDITHVPAENRYVNTVFQSYALFPHMTVFENVAFGLRMQKTPAAEITPRVMEALRMV
;
A
#
# COMPACT_ATOMS: atom_id res chain seq x y z
N MET A 1 -18.65 -0.99 -42.97
CA MET A 1 -18.08 -1.90 -41.95
C MET A 1 -16.74 -1.31 -41.52
N GLY A 2 -16.64 -0.79 -40.30
CA GLY A 2 -15.42 -0.12 -39.83
C GLY A 2 -15.70 0.79 -38.64
N GLN A 3 -15.95 0.19 -37.46
CA GLN A 3 -15.99 0.98 -36.22
C GLN A 3 -14.56 1.31 -35.81
N SER A 4 -14.24 2.60 -35.83
CA SER A 4 -12.99 3.13 -35.28
C SER A 4 -13.03 2.99 -33.75
N LYS A 5 -12.12 2.15 -33.21
CA LYS A 5 -11.88 2.01 -31.77
C LYS A 5 -11.56 3.40 -31.19
N LYS A 6 -12.44 3.92 -30.34
CA LYS A 6 -12.08 5.01 -29.43
C LYS A 6 -11.02 4.45 -28.47
N LEU A 7 -9.75 4.80 -28.67
CA LEU A 7 -8.74 4.64 -27.63
C LEU A 7 -9.18 5.47 -26.44
N ASN A 8 -9.36 4.83 -25.28
CA ASN A 8 -9.57 5.49 -23.99
C ASN A 8 -8.46 6.51 -23.78
N LYS A 9 -8.78 7.80 -23.90
CA LYS A 9 -7.92 8.86 -23.39
C LYS A 9 -7.99 8.82 -21.86
N GLN A 10 -6.95 8.29 -21.23
CA GLN A 10 -6.72 8.49 -19.79
C GLN A 10 -6.52 9.99 -19.53
N PRO A 11 -7.12 10.57 -18.48
CA PRO A 11 -6.89 11.96 -18.13
C PRO A 11 -5.42 12.13 -17.72
N SER A 12 -4.73 12.97 -18.47
CA SER A 12 -3.31 13.28 -18.37
C SER A 12 -3.04 14.25 -17.21
N SER A 13 -2.81 13.72 -16.02
CA SER A 13 -1.86 14.29 -15.06
C SER A 13 -1.44 13.19 -14.09
N LEU A 14 -0.37 12.48 -14.44
CA LEU A 14 0.30 11.55 -13.54
C LEU A 14 0.96 12.39 -12.43
N SER A 15 0.23 12.61 -11.33
CA SER A 15 0.81 13.21 -10.13
C SER A 15 1.51 12.11 -9.33
N PRO A 16 2.78 12.30 -8.94
CA PRO A 16 3.45 11.37 -8.03
C PRO A 16 2.65 11.26 -6.73
N LEU A 17 2.24 10.03 -6.39
CA LEU A 17 1.56 9.74 -5.12
C LEU A 17 2.54 9.15 -4.12
N VAL A 18 3.36 8.18 -4.53
CA VAL A 18 4.41 7.60 -3.70
C VAL A 18 5.75 7.76 -4.41
N GLN A 19 6.76 8.23 -3.69
CA GLN A 19 8.13 8.30 -4.21
C GLN A 19 9.11 7.67 -3.23
N LEU A 20 9.90 6.74 -3.75
CA LEU A 20 11.08 6.18 -3.09
C LEU A 20 12.29 6.83 -3.76
N ALA A 21 13.05 7.62 -3.01
CA ALA A 21 14.20 8.35 -3.54
C ALA A 21 15.48 7.86 -2.85
N GLY A 22 16.33 7.16 -3.61
CA GLY A 22 17.61 6.63 -3.14
C GLY A 22 17.49 5.66 -1.97
N ILE A 23 16.42 4.87 -1.91
CA ILE A 23 16.18 3.96 -0.78
C ILE A 23 17.25 2.88 -0.72
N ARG A 24 17.86 2.71 0.45
CA ARG A 24 18.72 1.57 0.76
C ARG A 24 18.26 0.85 2.03
N LYS A 25 18.42 -0.47 2.04
CA LYS A 25 18.12 -1.31 3.21
C LYS A 25 19.03 -2.52 3.30
N CYS A 26 19.62 -2.70 4.47
CA CYS A 26 20.43 -3.80 4.92
C CYS A 26 19.79 -4.46 6.14
N PHE A 27 20.05 -5.75 6.31
CA PHE A 27 19.76 -6.49 7.54
C PHE A 27 21.01 -7.27 7.93
N ASP A 28 21.49 -7.09 9.16
CA ASP A 28 22.69 -7.77 9.69
C ASP A 28 23.90 -7.72 8.74
N GLY A 29 24.12 -6.54 8.12
CA GLY A 29 25.21 -6.33 7.16
C GLY A 29 24.96 -6.86 5.75
N LYS A 30 23.85 -7.55 5.50
CA LYS A 30 23.45 -7.99 4.16
C LYS A 30 22.56 -6.94 3.48
N GLU A 31 23.02 -6.42 2.36
CA GLU A 31 22.25 -5.48 1.53
C GLU A 31 21.08 -6.22 0.84
N VAL A 32 19.85 -5.78 1.13
CA VAL A 32 18.60 -6.34 0.56
C VAL A 32 18.02 -5.41 -0.50
N ILE A 33 18.10 -4.09 -0.27
CA ILE A 33 17.76 -3.06 -1.25
C ILE A 33 19.02 -2.21 -1.44
N PRO A 34 19.77 -2.40 -2.54
CA PRO A 34 21.02 -1.70 -2.74
C PRO A 34 20.82 -0.23 -3.09
N GLN A 35 19.92 0.07 -4.03
CA GLN A 35 19.43 1.41 -4.30
C GLN A 35 18.10 1.27 -5.04
N LEU A 36 17.09 1.99 -4.59
CA LEU A 36 15.79 1.99 -5.25
C LEU A 36 15.26 3.41 -5.39
N ASP A 37 15.07 3.79 -6.65
CA ASP A 37 14.34 4.97 -7.08
C ASP A 37 13.05 4.50 -7.76
N LEU A 38 11.89 4.85 -7.20
CA LEU A 38 10.58 4.43 -7.70
C LEU A 38 9.57 5.56 -7.51
N THR A 39 8.82 5.88 -8.57
CA THR A 39 7.68 6.79 -8.50
C THR A 39 6.43 6.02 -8.89
N ILE A 40 5.40 6.08 -8.04
CA ILE A 40 4.07 5.53 -8.28
C ILE A 40 3.11 6.70 -8.36
N ASN A 41 2.42 6.81 -9.49
CA ASN A 41 1.50 7.91 -9.73
C ASN A 41 0.11 7.62 -9.17
N ASN A 42 -0.66 8.67 -8.95
CA ASN A 42 -2.05 8.53 -8.53
C ASN A 42 -2.86 7.72 -9.55
N GLY A 43 -3.57 6.69 -9.08
CA GLY A 43 -4.35 5.76 -9.90
C GLY A 43 -3.53 4.70 -10.64
N GLU A 44 -2.22 4.64 -10.43
CA GLU A 44 -1.35 3.64 -11.04
C GLU A 44 -1.49 2.27 -10.35
N PHE A 45 -1.59 1.21 -11.15
CA PHE A 45 -1.56 -0.17 -10.67
C PHE A 45 -0.20 -0.79 -10.99
N LEU A 46 0.58 -1.08 -9.95
CA LEU A 46 1.95 -1.59 -10.04
C LEU A 46 2.06 -3.01 -9.48
N THR A 47 2.87 -3.85 -10.13
CA THR A 47 3.28 -5.16 -9.61
C THR A 47 4.80 -5.20 -9.40
N LEU A 48 5.26 -5.63 -8.23
CA LEU A 48 6.67 -5.91 -7.95
C LEU A 48 6.98 -7.39 -8.24
N LEU A 49 7.89 -7.66 -9.18
CA LEU A 49 8.28 -9.01 -9.60
C LEU A 49 9.75 -9.30 -9.27
N GLY A 50 10.06 -10.56 -8.97
CA GLY A 50 11.42 -11.02 -8.77
C GLY A 50 11.51 -12.32 -7.95
N PRO A 51 12.69 -12.96 -7.86
CA PRO A 51 12.89 -14.21 -7.13
C PRO A 51 12.55 -14.11 -5.64
N SER A 52 12.40 -15.25 -4.96
CA SER A 52 12.30 -15.24 -3.50
C SER A 52 13.51 -14.54 -2.87
N GLY A 53 13.28 -13.71 -1.86
CA GLY A 53 14.35 -12.96 -1.17
C GLY A 53 14.88 -11.71 -1.88
N CYS A 54 14.35 -11.31 -3.04
CA CYS A 54 14.82 -10.10 -3.75
C CYS A 54 14.30 -8.76 -3.18
N GLY A 55 13.74 -8.75 -1.97
CA GLY A 55 13.33 -7.50 -1.29
C GLY A 55 11.92 -6.97 -1.58
N LYS A 56 11.06 -7.67 -2.34
CA LYS A 56 9.66 -7.22 -2.62
C LYS A 56 8.87 -6.88 -1.36
N THR A 57 8.81 -7.83 -0.43
CA THR A 57 8.11 -7.64 0.85
C THR A 57 8.77 -6.55 1.69
N THR A 58 10.09 -6.39 1.59
CA THR A 58 10.83 -5.31 2.25
C THR A 58 10.37 -3.96 1.72
N VAL A 59 10.28 -3.76 0.40
CA VAL A 59 9.77 -2.51 -0.21
C VAL A 59 8.36 -2.18 0.29
N LEU A 60 7.45 -3.16 0.29
CA LEU A 60 6.08 -2.94 0.78
C LEU A 60 6.06 -2.57 2.27
N ARG A 61 6.89 -3.21 3.10
CA ARG A 61 7.00 -2.89 4.53
C ARG A 61 7.60 -1.52 4.79
N LEU A 62 8.57 -1.09 3.98
CA LEU A 62 9.14 0.26 4.05
C LEU A 62 8.09 1.34 3.75
N ILE A 63 7.28 1.15 2.70
CA ILE A 63 6.18 2.07 2.36
C ILE A 63 5.15 2.11 3.50
N ALA A 64 4.80 0.95 4.06
CA ALA A 64 3.85 0.82 5.16
C ALA A 64 4.36 1.34 6.51
N GLY A 65 5.66 1.64 6.65
CA GLY A 65 6.26 2.03 7.94
C GLY A 65 6.49 0.88 8.91
N LEU A 66 6.45 -0.36 8.42
CA LEU A 66 6.67 -1.60 9.19
C LEU A 66 8.13 -2.07 9.14
N GLU A 67 8.97 -1.28 8.49
CA GLU A 67 10.42 -1.40 8.42
C GLU A 67 10.98 0.02 8.23
N THR A 68 12.17 0.28 8.77
CA THR A 68 12.86 1.58 8.59
C THR A 68 13.83 1.53 7.43
N VAL A 69 14.04 2.66 6.76
CA VAL A 69 15.10 2.80 5.74
C VAL A 69 16.45 3.01 6.43
N ASP A 70 17.54 2.57 5.81
CA ASP A 70 18.88 2.93 6.27
C ASP A 70 19.34 4.26 5.65
N SER A 71 18.89 4.54 4.43
CA SER A 71 19.07 5.84 3.76
C SER A 71 18.01 6.04 2.66
N GLY A 72 17.91 7.29 2.19
CA GLY A 72 16.90 7.70 1.21
C GLY A 72 15.67 8.34 1.86
N ARG A 73 14.65 8.63 1.04
CA ARG A 73 13.40 9.25 1.49
C ARG A 73 12.18 8.56 0.88
N ILE A 74 11.11 8.50 1.66
CA ILE A 74 9.79 8.03 1.24
C ILE A 74 8.84 9.22 1.28
N MET A 75 8.31 9.59 0.12
CA MET A 75 7.29 10.64 0.00
C MET A 75 5.92 10.02 -0.24
N LEU A 76 4.89 10.56 0.39
CA LEU A 76 3.48 10.27 0.12
C LEU A 76 2.75 11.60 -0.08
N ASP A 77 2.15 11.79 -1.25
CA ASP A 77 1.44 13.03 -1.62
C ASP A 77 2.26 14.31 -1.36
N ASN A 78 3.54 14.29 -1.77
CA ASN A 78 4.54 15.36 -1.54
C ASN A 78 4.93 15.61 -0.08
N GLU A 79 4.50 14.80 0.87
CA GLU A 79 4.96 14.85 2.26
C GLU A 79 6.03 13.78 2.54
N ASP A 80 7.09 14.15 3.25
CA ASP A 80 8.12 13.20 3.68
C ASP A 80 7.60 12.36 4.85
N ILE A 81 7.36 11.08 4.60
CA ILE A 81 6.85 10.12 5.57
C ILE A 81 7.92 9.16 6.09
N THR A 82 9.20 9.41 5.78
CA THR A 82 10.31 8.47 6.05
C THR A 82 10.34 7.99 7.50
N HIS A 83 10.04 8.88 8.45
CA HIS A 83 10.04 8.60 9.89
C HIS A 83 8.65 8.61 10.53
N VAL A 84 7.59 8.69 9.73
CA VAL A 84 6.21 8.59 10.25
C VAL A 84 5.93 7.14 10.65
N PRO A 85 5.47 6.87 11.88
CA PRO A 85 5.07 5.52 12.31
C PRO A 85 3.94 4.92 11.47
N ALA A 86 3.89 3.60 11.36
CA ALA A 86 2.92 2.89 10.50
C ALA A 86 1.46 3.27 10.80
N GLU A 87 1.09 3.41 12.07
CA GLU A 87 -0.25 3.78 12.52
C GLU A 87 -0.70 5.18 12.11
N ASN A 88 0.26 6.06 11.76
CA ASN A 88 0.01 7.42 11.30
C ASN A 88 0.19 7.58 9.79
N ARG A 89 0.54 6.51 9.07
CA ARG A 89 0.63 6.54 7.60
C ARG A 89 -0.75 6.26 7.00
N TYR A 90 -1.14 7.09 6.04
CA TYR A 90 -2.33 6.86 5.20
C TYR A 90 -2.08 5.77 4.14
N VAL A 91 -1.61 4.59 4.57
CA VAL A 91 -1.29 3.44 3.73
C VAL A 91 -1.93 2.19 4.33
N ASN A 92 -2.75 1.49 3.55
CA ASN A 92 -3.34 0.22 3.95
C ASN A 92 -2.54 -0.94 3.35
N THR A 93 -2.17 -1.92 4.18
CA THR A 93 -1.37 -3.08 3.76
C THR A 93 -2.11 -4.38 4.03
N VAL A 94 -2.13 -5.27 3.05
CA VAL A 94 -2.56 -6.66 3.22
C VAL A 94 -1.31 -7.54 3.33
N PHE A 95 -1.20 -8.31 4.40
CA PHE A 95 -0.04 -9.13 4.69
C PHE A 95 -0.08 -10.48 3.97
N GLN A 96 1.11 -11.03 3.68
CA GLN A 96 1.24 -12.37 3.09
C GLN A 96 0.73 -13.48 4.02
N SER A 97 0.88 -13.31 5.33
CA SER A 97 0.23 -14.15 6.35
C SER A 97 -1.04 -13.44 6.80
N TYR A 98 -2.19 -14.11 6.70
CA TYR A 98 -3.48 -13.55 7.06
C TYR A 98 -3.47 -13.10 8.53
N ALA A 99 -3.36 -11.80 8.76
CA ALA A 99 -3.39 -11.17 10.07
C ALA A 99 -4.84 -11.03 10.57
N LEU A 100 -5.59 -12.14 10.54
CA LEU A 100 -6.96 -12.19 11.04
C LEU A 100 -6.95 -12.27 12.57
N PHE A 101 -7.97 -11.70 13.19
CA PHE A 101 -8.26 -11.87 14.60
C PHE A 101 -9.06 -13.18 14.77
N PRO A 102 -8.45 -14.26 15.27
CA PRO A 102 -9.07 -15.59 15.25
C PRO A 102 -10.27 -15.73 16.20
N HIS A 103 -10.39 -14.80 17.15
CA HIS A 103 -11.48 -14.72 18.10
C HIS A 103 -12.65 -13.83 17.60
N MET A 104 -12.55 -13.30 16.38
CA MET A 104 -13.58 -12.49 15.74
C MET A 104 -14.22 -13.25 14.58
N THR A 105 -15.51 -13.00 14.34
CA THR A 105 -16.23 -13.44 13.14
C THR A 105 -15.67 -12.76 11.88
N VAL A 106 -16.06 -13.25 10.70
CA VAL A 106 -15.72 -12.63 9.41
C VAL A 106 -16.20 -11.17 9.37
N PHE A 107 -17.45 -10.93 9.78
CA PHE A 107 -18.00 -9.58 9.84
C PHE A 107 -17.17 -8.67 10.74
N GLU A 108 -16.79 -9.14 11.93
CA GLU A 108 -16.01 -8.36 12.89
C GLU A 108 -14.59 -8.07 12.39
N ASN A 109 -13.94 -9.03 11.73
CA ASN A 109 -12.64 -8.83 11.10
C ASN A 109 -12.70 -7.72 10.04
N VAL A 110 -13.71 -7.73 9.16
CA VAL A 110 -13.88 -6.69 8.13
C VAL A 110 -14.31 -5.35 8.73
N ALA A 111 -15.16 -5.35 9.75
CA ALA A 111 -15.65 -4.15 10.42
C ALA A 111 -14.57 -3.47 11.30
N PHE A 112 -13.52 -4.18 11.69
CA PHE A 112 -12.52 -3.73 12.66
C PHE A 112 -11.89 -2.38 12.27
N GLY A 113 -11.41 -2.26 11.03
CA GLY A 113 -10.78 -1.02 10.54
C GLY A 113 -11.73 0.19 10.57
N LEU A 114 -13.00 -0.01 10.17
CA LEU A 114 -14.03 1.03 10.20
C LEU A 114 -14.30 1.52 11.63
N ARG A 115 -14.33 0.60 12.61
CA ARG A 115 -14.49 0.93 14.03
C ARG A 115 -13.28 1.71 14.57
N MET A 116 -12.06 1.32 14.21
CA MET A 116 -10.85 2.05 14.61
C MET A 116 -10.83 3.49 14.07
N GLN A 117 -11.33 3.68 12.84
CA GLN A 117 -11.50 5.00 12.22
C GLN A 117 -12.67 5.81 12.79
N LYS A 118 -13.39 5.30 13.80
CA LYS A 118 -14.57 5.94 14.39
C LYS A 118 -15.67 6.24 13.37
N THR A 119 -15.82 5.38 12.36
CA THR A 119 -16.90 5.47 11.36
C THR A 119 -18.26 5.43 12.07
N PRO A 120 -19.25 6.26 11.68
CA PRO A 120 -20.59 6.23 12.26
C PRO A 120 -21.21 4.82 12.21
N ALA A 121 -21.83 4.39 13.32
CA ALA A 121 -22.35 3.03 13.47
C ALA A 121 -23.34 2.63 12.37
N ALA A 122 -24.13 3.60 11.87
CA ALA A 122 -25.09 3.40 10.79
C ALA A 122 -24.44 3.05 9.44
N GLU A 123 -23.17 3.43 9.23
CA GLU A 123 -22.43 3.19 7.97
C GLU A 123 -21.65 1.87 7.97
N ILE A 124 -21.37 1.29 9.14
CA ILE A 124 -20.51 0.10 9.25
C ILE A 124 -21.14 -1.10 8.55
N THR A 125 -22.37 -1.47 8.93
CA THR A 125 -23.03 -2.67 8.37
C THR A 125 -23.20 -2.58 6.85
N PRO A 126 -23.71 -1.48 6.26
CA PRO A 126 -23.80 -1.36 4.80
C PRO A 126 -22.46 -1.56 4.08
N ARG A 127 -21.39 -0.90 4.55
CA ARG A 127 -20.06 -0.98 3.95
C ARG A 127 -19.43 -2.38 4.05
N VAL A 128 -19.57 -3.03 5.21
CA VAL A 128 -19.08 -4.40 5.41
C VAL A 128 -19.82 -5.37 4.49
N MET A 129 -21.15 -5.26 4.42
CA MET A 129 -21.95 -6.15 3.56
C MET A 129 -21.69 -5.91 2.07
N GLU A 130 -21.39 -4.68 1.66
CA GLU A 130 -20.95 -4.38 0.30
C GLU A 130 -19.62 -5.06 -0.03
N ALA A 131 -18.62 -4.92 0.84
CA ALA A 131 -17.33 -5.58 0.67
C ALA A 131 -17.45 -7.11 0.58
N LEU A 132 -18.27 -7.72 1.44
CA LEU A 132 -18.49 -9.16 1.48
C LEU A 132 -19.26 -9.72 0.27
N ARG A 133 -19.94 -8.88 -0.52
CA ARG A 133 -20.62 -9.32 -1.75
C ARG A 133 -19.68 -9.42 -2.96
N MET A 134 -18.48 -8.82 -2.88
CA MET A 134 -17.51 -8.83 -3.98
C MET A 134 -16.63 -10.08 -4.02
N VAL A 135 -16.75 -10.95 -3.01
CA VAL A 135 -16.00 -12.20 -2.84
C VAL A 135 -16.95 -13.39 -2.87
#